data_AF-I1NZR1-F1
#
_entry.id   AF-I1NZR1-F1
#
_cell.length_a   1.000
_cell.length_b   1.000
_cell.length_c   1.000
_cell.angle_alpha   90.00
_cell.angle_beta   90.00
_cell.angle_gamma   90.00
#
_symmetry.space_group_name_H-M   'P 1'
#
loop_
_entity.id
_entity.type
_entity.pdbx_description
1 polymer ?
#
loop_
_entity_poly.entity_id
_entity_poly.type
_entity_poly.pdbx_seq_one_letter_code
_entity_poly.pdbx_strand_id
1 'polypeptide(L)'
;LDVGSVDDTPVELPKKLYIGPPSAKTIQLPDGRHLAYKEQGVTADRARFSLIAPHSFLSSRLARIPGIKPSLLEEFGARLVIIN
;
A
#
# COMPACT_ATOMS: atom_id res chain seq x y z
N LEU A 1 14.20 -8.80 -58.25
CA LEU A 1 15.11 -8.71 -57.09
C LEU A 1 15.08 -7.26 -56.65
N ASP A 2 14.28 -6.95 -55.64
CA ASP A 2 14.28 -5.62 -55.03
C ASP A 2 14.36 -5.86 -53.51
N VAL A 3 15.46 -5.41 -52.92
CA VAL A 3 15.81 -5.64 -51.53
C VAL A 3 15.13 -4.54 -50.73
N GLY A 4 14.06 -4.91 -50.01
CA GLY A 4 13.36 -4.00 -49.11
C GLY A 4 14.32 -3.45 -48.06
N SER A 5 14.48 -2.12 -48.09
CA SER A 5 15.24 -1.34 -47.13
C SER A 5 14.73 -1.62 -45.72
N VAL A 6 15.62 -2.03 -44.83
CA VAL A 6 15.32 -2.18 -43.40
C VAL A 6 15.16 -0.77 -42.85
N ASP A 7 13.96 -0.45 -42.38
CA ASP A 7 13.67 0.82 -41.71
C ASP A 7 14.41 0.87 -40.37
N ASP A 8 15.58 1.52 -40.35
CA ASP A 8 16.33 1.89 -39.14
C ASP A 8 15.61 3.02 -38.38
N THR A 9 14.41 2.72 -37.88
CA THR A 9 13.70 3.65 -37.00
C THR A 9 14.36 3.60 -35.62
N PRO A 10 14.90 4.71 -35.07
CA PRO A 10 15.55 4.68 -33.77
C PRO A 10 14.53 4.34 -32.68
N VAL A 11 14.65 3.16 -32.08
CA VAL A 11 13.84 2.79 -30.91
C VAL A 11 14.33 3.63 -29.74
N GLU A 12 13.51 4.59 -29.31
CA GLU A 12 13.82 5.41 -28.13
C GLU A 12 13.92 4.49 -26.90
N LEU A 13 15.11 4.44 -26.28
CA LEU A 13 15.35 3.59 -25.12
C LEU A 13 14.40 4.01 -23.98
N PRO A 14 13.80 3.06 -23.23
CA PRO A 14 12.89 3.39 -22.13
C PRO A 14 13.56 4.35 -21.14
N LYS A 15 12.95 5.50 -20.90
CA LYS A 15 13.39 6.44 -19.86
C LYS A 15 13.53 5.69 -18.54
N LYS A 16 14.68 5.83 -17.90
CA LYS A 16 14.98 5.22 -16.60
C LYS A 16 13.87 5.56 -15.60
N LEU A 17 13.03 4.59 -15.27
CA LEU A 17 11.94 4.76 -14.31
C LEU A 17 12.52 4.87 -12.91
N TYR A 18 12.46 6.07 -12.33
CA TYR A 18 12.82 6.27 -10.93
C TYR A 18 11.63 5.88 -10.05
N ILE A 19 11.67 4.67 -9.49
CA ILE A 19 10.67 4.23 -8.52
C ILE A 19 11.04 4.89 -7.19
N GLY A 20 10.22 5.83 -6.73
CA GLY A 20 10.37 6.44 -5.42
C GLY A 20 10.20 5.41 -4.29
N PRO A 21 10.59 5.75 -3.05
CA PRO A 21 10.35 4.86 -1.92
C PRO A 21 8.85 4.56 -1.77
N PRO A 22 8.48 3.37 -1.26
CA PRO A 22 7.08 2.99 -1.13
C PRO A 22 6.27 4.05 -0.37
N SER A 23 5.16 4.49 -0.95
CA SER A 23 4.27 5.49 -0.33
C SER A 23 3.42 4.91 0.81
N ALA A 24 3.59 3.63 1.13
CA ALA A 24 2.81 2.87 2.09
C ALA A 24 3.59 1.68 2.64
N LYS A 25 3.27 1.24 3.87
CA LYS A 25 3.53 -0.14 4.25
C LYS A 25 2.64 -1.05 3.42
N THR A 26 3.20 -2.17 2.96
CA THR A 26 2.47 -3.15 2.16
C THR A 26 2.79 -4.56 2.64
N ILE A 27 1.86 -5.49 2.41
CA ILE A 27 2.14 -6.93 2.47
C ILE A 27 1.99 -7.50 1.06
N GLN A 28 2.87 -8.43 0.68
CA GLN A 28 2.73 -9.14 -0.59
C GLN A 28 1.78 -10.32 -0.40
N LEU A 29 0.77 -10.41 -1.26
CA LEU A 29 -0.18 -11.51 -1.30
C LEU A 29 0.42 -12.71 -2.07
N PRO A 30 -0.14 -13.92 -1.91
CA PRO A 30 0.38 -15.12 -2.60
C PRO A 30 0.40 -15.01 -4.13
N ASP A 31 -0.44 -14.15 -4.71
CA ASP A 31 -0.52 -13.89 -6.15
C ASP A 31 0.43 -12.78 -6.64
N GLY A 32 1.30 -12.27 -5.76
CA GLY A 32 2.28 -11.24 -6.06
C GLY A 32 1.76 -9.80 -5.97
N ARG A 33 0.45 -9.58 -5.75
CA ARG A 33 -0.09 -8.23 -5.53
C ARG A 33 0.32 -7.69 -4.16
N HIS A 34 0.35 -6.37 -4.04
CA HIS A 34 0.70 -5.68 -2.79
C HIS A 34 -0.54 -5.06 -2.16
N LEU A 35 -0.83 -5.45 -0.92
CA LEU A 35 -1.92 -4.91 -0.12
C LEU A 35 -1.37 -3.78 0.78
N ALA A 36 -1.78 -2.54 0.52
CA ALA A 36 -1.37 -1.40 1.31
C ALA A 36 -2.20 -1.29 2.61
N TYR A 37 -1.55 -0.89 3.70
CA TYR A 37 -2.22 -0.74 4.98
C TYR A 37 -1.67 0.42 5.82
N LYS A 38 -2.41 0.79 6.86
CA LYS A 38 -2.00 1.76 7.88
C LYS A 38 -2.28 1.19 9.27
N GLU A 39 -1.33 1.37 10.18
CA GLU A 39 -1.46 0.93 11.57
C GLU A 39 -1.66 2.14 12.50
N GLN A 40 -2.43 1.95 13.57
CA GLN A 40 -2.64 2.91 14.65
C GLN A 40 -2.72 2.18 16.00
N GLY A 41 -2.39 2.87 17.09
CA GLY A 41 -2.34 2.30 18.43
C GLY A 41 -1.00 1.62 18.71
N VAL A 42 -1.02 0.56 19.51
CA VAL A 42 0.19 -0.15 19.92
C VAL A 42 0.71 -1.10 18.83
N THR A 43 1.98 -1.50 18.95
CA THR A 43 2.61 -2.49 18.06
C THR A 43 2.02 -3.88 18.27
N ALA A 44 2.18 -4.78 17.27
CA ALA A 44 1.56 -6.10 17.28
C ALA A 44 1.99 -6.97 18.49
N ASP A 45 3.24 -6.84 18.93
CA ASP A 45 3.81 -7.53 20.08
C ASP A 45 3.22 -7.05 21.43
N ARG A 46 2.67 -5.84 21.47
CA ARG A 46 2.09 -5.22 22.68
C ARG A 46 0.56 -5.23 22.67
N ALA A 47 -0.04 -5.63 21.57
CA ALA A 47 -1.47 -5.54 21.37
C ALA A 47 -2.21 -6.62 22.17
N ARG A 48 -3.07 -6.20 23.08
CA ARG A 48 -4.09 -7.05 23.72
C ARG A 48 -5.18 -7.45 22.72
N PHE A 49 -5.49 -6.52 21.81
CA PHE A 49 -6.49 -6.71 20.76
C PHE A 49 -5.95 -6.20 19.43
N SER A 50 -6.11 -6.97 18.35
CA SER A 50 -5.85 -6.53 16.99
C SER A 50 -7.15 -6.47 16.20
N LEU A 51 -7.44 -5.30 15.63
CA LEU A 51 -8.61 -5.05 14.81
C LEU A 51 -8.19 -4.78 13.37
N ILE A 52 -8.84 -5.43 12.42
CA ILE A 52 -8.67 -5.17 10.98
C ILE A 52 -9.92 -4.41 10.51
N ALA A 53 -9.71 -3.24 9.93
CA ALA A 53 -10.76 -2.39 9.38
C ALA A 53 -10.58 -2.29 7.86
N PRO A 54 -11.30 -3.10 7.07
CA PRO A 54 -11.41 -2.84 5.64
C PRO A 54 -12.11 -1.51 5.42
N HIS A 55 -11.60 -0.69 4.50
CA HIS A 55 -12.29 0.55 4.18
C HIS A 55 -13.51 0.28 3.29
N SER A 56 -14.52 1.14 3.40
CA SER A 56 -15.70 1.08 2.53
C SER A 56 -15.36 1.38 1.06
N PHE A 57 -16.28 1.07 0.15
CA PHE A 57 -16.16 1.41 -1.27
C PHE A 57 -15.90 2.92 -1.47
N LEU A 58 -15.01 3.26 -2.42
CA LEU A 58 -14.54 4.64 -2.72
C LEU A 58 -13.78 5.34 -1.58
N SER A 59 -13.39 4.62 -0.52
CA SER A 59 -12.58 5.15 0.58
C SER A 59 -11.09 4.80 0.43
N SER A 60 -10.28 5.09 1.45
CA SER A 60 -8.88 4.69 1.52
C SER A 60 -8.45 4.40 2.96
N ARG A 61 -7.29 3.78 3.13
CA ARG A 61 -6.62 3.54 4.43
C ARG A 61 -6.31 4.80 5.22
N LEU A 62 -6.38 5.97 4.57
CA LEU A 62 -6.18 7.27 5.21
C LEU A 62 -7.47 7.84 5.78
N ALA A 63 -8.62 7.36 5.33
CA ALA A 63 -9.89 7.63 5.97
C ALA A 63 -9.86 6.98 7.36
N ARG A 64 -9.56 7.80 8.36
CA ARG A 64 -9.59 7.37 9.77
C ARG A 64 -10.99 6.88 10.11
N ILE A 65 -11.09 6.05 11.14
CA ILE A 65 -12.39 5.77 11.77
C ILE A 65 -12.77 6.99 12.63
N PRO A 66 -13.84 7.72 12.29
CA PRO A 66 -14.26 8.88 13.07
C PRO A 66 -14.54 8.49 14.52
N GLY A 67 -14.24 9.39 15.46
CA GLY A 67 -14.45 9.16 16.89
C GLY A 67 -13.37 8.32 17.60
N ILE A 68 -12.48 7.65 16.88
CA ILE A 68 -11.37 6.90 17.50
C ILE A 68 -10.17 7.82 17.76
N LYS A 69 -9.92 8.08 19.06
CA LYS A 69 -8.72 8.78 19.54
C LYS A 69 -7.53 7.82 19.59
N PRO A 70 -6.33 8.22 19.12
CA PRO A 70 -5.13 7.39 19.24
C PRO A 70 -4.81 6.98 20.68
N SER A 71 -4.97 7.90 21.64
CA SER A 71 -4.73 7.63 23.06
C SER A 71 -5.61 6.51 23.62
N LEU A 72 -6.85 6.37 23.11
CA LEU A 72 -7.75 5.29 23.52
C LEU A 72 -7.24 3.93 23.03
N LEU A 73 -6.69 3.87 21.81
CA LEU A 73 -6.06 2.64 21.31
C LEU A 73 -4.85 2.25 22.16
N GLU A 74 -4.06 3.22 22.62
CA GLU A 74 -2.92 2.97 23.50
C GLU A 74 -3.36 2.48 24.89
N GLU A 75 -4.34 3.15 25.51
CA GLU A 75 -4.88 2.79 26.83
C GLU A 75 -5.43 1.37 26.87
N PHE A 76 -6.16 0.96 25.83
CA PHE A 76 -6.71 -0.38 25.72
C PHE A 76 -5.71 -1.42 25.22
N GLY A 77 -4.49 -1.01 24.85
CA GLY A 77 -3.51 -1.88 24.20
C GLY A 77 -4.05 -2.45 22.88
N ALA A 78 -4.81 -1.65 22.12
CA ALA A 78 -5.39 -2.05 20.85
C ALA A 78 -4.48 -1.64 19.67
N ARG A 79 -4.35 -2.55 18.72
CA ARG A 79 -3.77 -2.31 17.41
C ARG A 79 -4.88 -2.26 16.37
N LEU A 80 -4.95 -1.17 15.63
CA LEU A 80 -5.90 -0.99 14.51
C LEU A 80 -5.14 -1.01 13.19
N VAL A 81 -5.51 -1.92 12.29
CA VAL A 81 -4.97 -2.05 10.93
C VAL A 81 -6.04 -1.69 9.93
N ILE A 82 -5.82 -0.66 9.12
CA ILE A 82 -6.74 -0.23 8.07
C ILE A 82 -6.16 -0.67 6.72
N ILE A 83 -6.89 -1.50 5.98
CA ILE A 83 -6.44 -2.09 4.70
C ILE A 83 -7.12 -1.42 3.50
N ASN A 84 -6.36 -1.33 2.40
CA ASN A 84 -6.84 -0.92 1.07
C ASN A 84 -7.33 -2.08 0.20
#